data_AF-A0A1V2GG32-F1
#
_entry.id   AF-A0A1V2GG32-F1
#
_cell.length_a   1.000
_cell.length_b   1.000
_cell.length_c   1.000
_cell.angle_alpha   90.00
_cell.angle_beta   90.00
_cell.angle_gamma   90.00
#
_symmetry.space_group_name_H-M   'P 1'
#
loop_
_entity.id
_entity.type
_entity.pdbx_description
1 polymer ?
#
loop_
_entity_poly.entity_id
_entity_poly.type
_entity_poly.pdbx_seq_one_letter_code
_entity_poly.pdbx_strand_id
1 'polypeptide(L)' 'MVNAIFCAHGKLACAMLESVQMVYGDAHVEAVEFVPG' A
#
# COMPACT_ATOMS: atom_id res chain seq x y z
N MET A 1 -8.59 -9.76 -12.99
CA MET A 1 -7.94 -9.37 -11.71
C MET A 1 -7.67 -7.87 -11.79
N VAL A 2 -7.84 -7.12 -10.70
CA VAL A 2 -7.67 -5.65 -10.67
C VAL A 2 -6.37 -5.33 -9.93
N ASN A 3 -5.54 -4.44 -10.48
CA ASN A 3 -4.38 -3.88 -9.79
C ASN A 3 -4.79 -2.59 -9.07
N ALA A 4 -4.29 -2.38 -7.84
CA ALA A 4 -4.54 -1.17 -7.07
C ALA A 4 -3.24 -0.55 -6.57
N ILE A 5 -3.24 0.77 -6.35
CA ILE A 5 -2.10 1.51 -5.83
C ILE A 5 -2.56 2.34 -4.64
N PHE A 6 -1.91 2.16 -3.49
CA PHE A 6 -2.05 3.03 -2.33
C PHE A 6 -1.03 4.17 -2.41
N CYS A 7 -1.51 5.39 -2.27
CA CYS A 7 -0.73 6.61 -2.42
C CYS A 7 -1.01 7.52 -1.23
N ALA A 8 -0.02 7.76 -0.37
CA ALA A 8 -0.21 8.61 0.81
C ALA A 8 1.08 9.29 1.27
N HIS A 9 0.93 10.41 1.98
CA HIS A 9 2.05 11.08 2.64
C HIS A 9 2.62 10.21 3.76
N GLY A 10 3.95 10.13 3.82
CA GLY A 10 4.64 9.28 4.78
C GLY A 10 4.25 7.80 4.65
N LYS A 11 4.28 7.07 5.78
CA LYS A 11 4.20 5.61 5.79
C LYS A 11 2.80 5.00 5.71
N LEU A 12 1.75 5.80 5.50
CA LEU A 12 0.37 5.30 5.53
C LEU A 12 0.11 4.25 4.43
N ALA A 13 0.53 4.52 3.20
CA ALA A 13 0.31 3.59 2.08
C ALA A 13 0.98 2.23 2.32
N CYS A 14 2.20 2.24 2.86
CA CYS A 14 2.93 1.04 3.23
C CYS A 14 2.21 0.27 4.36
N ALA A 15 1.77 0.96 5.42
CA ALA A 15 1.03 0.34 6.52
C ALA A 15 -0.31 -0.28 6.06
N MET A 16 -0.98 0.34 5.10
CA MET A 16 -2.19 -0.22 4.48
C MET A 16 -1.89 -1.49 3.70
N LEU A 17 -0.80 -1.52 2.91
CA LEU A 17 -0.38 -2.71 2.18
C LEU A 17 -0.07 -3.86 3.14
N GLU A 18 0.71 -3.61 4.20
CA GLU A 18 1.01 -4.61 5.23
C GLU A 18 -0.26 -5.16 5.88
N SER A 19 -1.24 -4.30 6.16
CA SER A 19 -2.53 -4.70 6.73
C SER A 19 -3.35 -5.57 5.76
N VAL A 20 -3.38 -5.21 4.48
CA VAL A 20 -4.06 -6.00 3.44
C VAL A 20 -3.38 -7.36 3.27
N GLN A 21 -2.04 -7.39 3.26
CA GLN A 21 -1.28 -8.63 3.14
C GLN A 21 -1.47 -9.55 4.35
N MET A 22 -1.57 -8.99 5.55
CA MET A 22 -1.87 -9.75 6.75
C MET A 22 -3.23 -10.46 6.67
N VAL A 23 -4.26 -9.80 6.14
CA VAL A 23 -5.64 -10.31 6.12
C VAL A 23 -5.92 -11.20 4.90
N TYR A 24 -5.44 -10.78 3.73
CA TYR A 24 -5.80 -11.38 2.44
C TYR A 24 -4.66 -12.17 1.80
N GLY A 25 -3.45 -12.16 2.38
CA GLY A 25 -2.27 -12.79 1.80
C GLY A 25 -1.74 -11.99 0.61
N ASP A 26 -1.32 -12.69 -0.44
CA ASP A 26 -0.77 -12.05 -1.64
C ASP A 26 -1.86 -11.32 -2.44
N ALA A 27 -1.95 -10.00 -2.25
CA ALA A 27 -2.86 -9.12 -2.96
C ALA A 27 -2.08 -8.29 -3.98
N HIS A 28 -2.62 -8.16 -5.19
CA HIS A 28 -2.01 -7.40 -6.29
C HIS A 28 -2.19 -5.89 -6.08
N VAL A 29 -1.46 -5.35 -5.10
CA VAL A 29 -1.51 -3.95 -4.65
C VAL A 29 -0.09 -3.43 -4.42
N GLU A 30 0.17 -2.21 -4.87
CA GLU A 30 1.43 -1.48 -4.63
C GLU A 30 1.23 -0.31 -3.66
N ALA A 31 2.30 0.11 -2.98
CA ALA A 31 2.30 1.26 -2.09
C ALA A 31 3.34 2.30 -2.50
N VAL A 32 2.93 3.57 -2.55
CA VAL A 32 3.78 4.73 -2.86
C VAL A 32 3.72 5.73 -1.70
N GLU A 33 4.89 6.02 -1.15
CA GLU A 33 5.10 7.01 -0.08
C GLU A 33 5.49 8.36 -0.68
N PHE A 34 4.76 9.41 -0.32
CA PHE A 34 5.13 10.80 -0.62
C PHE A 34 5.97 11.36 0.52
N VAL A 35 7.26 11.55 0.26
CA VAL A 35 8.22 12.18 1.18
C VAL A 35 8.32 13.69 0.94
N PRO A 36 8.62 14.51 1.97
CA PRO A 36 9.00 15.90 1.76
C PRO A 36 10.21 16.02 0.82
N GLY A 37 10.19 17.02 -0.06
CA GLY A 37 11.30 17.31 -0.99
C GLY A 37 12.52 17.91 -0.32
#